data_AF-A0A3B9SX62-F1
#
_entry.id   AF-A0A3B9SX62-F1
#
_cell.length_a   1.000
_cell.length_b   1.000
_cell.length_c   1.000
_cell.angle_alpha   90.00
_cell.angle_beta   90.00
_cell.angle_gamma   90.00
#
_symmetry.space_group_name_H-M   'P 1'
#
loop_
_entity.id
_entity.type
_entity.pdbx_description
1 polymer ?
#
loop_
_entity_poly.entity_id
_entity_poly.type
_entity_poly.pdbx_seq_one_letter_code
_entity_poly.pdbx_strand_id
1 'polypeptide(L)'
;MFLSTAAGQTTFTEGGGFQDWHKYWNQIAVTEPWRLNQVYTEPYGAQTNFREIKKEDGSHADDPTVDLFITTERDEPLYMFFKTENQSKVNLWLADQWNDDPYLMENKDGTQATSLGAYFEGDNYKILYIGQYPAGQQLQLRMTLLTDQAGTKEKYTIIKDFFFCHFDSDLFEQDIQYLKQNQWELTKYGGRTLEGKITAGEGQIMMTSIPAEPGWKVWVDGKRYQVNVTEDGQTVTQDFNTLFQSMIGVELTPGEHTVKMKYTPPGLTTGLFLLLCGLFCCYMFYVYDKEHNAVWLLMAKNRKQGIYELPYDEEPDPDQKKKQYVSEKTKAAVKEEAKAEAKAELAGDMIADELKKLKELMDDGVLTKEEFDEQKKKLLNKTK
;
A
#
# COMPACT_ATOMS: atom_id res chain seq x y z
N MET A 1 9.11 -5.20 7.63
CA MET A 1 9.51 -5.95 6.43
C MET A 1 10.00 -7.30 6.92
N PHE A 2 9.26 -8.38 6.65
CA PHE A 2 9.74 -9.73 6.99
C PHE A 2 10.74 -10.13 5.90
N LEU A 3 12.00 -10.30 6.29
CA LEU A 3 13.11 -10.67 5.41
C LEU A 3 13.82 -11.85 6.08
N SER A 4 13.38 -13.06 5.78
CA SER A 4 13.80 -14.28 6.49
C SER A 4 13.72 -15.47 5.55
N THR A 5 14.36 -16.58 5.91
CA THR A 5 14.00 -17.85 5.27
C THR A 5 12.59 -18.27 5.72
N ALA A 6 11.75 -18.71 4.79
CA ALA A 6 10.30 -18.92 4.99
C ALA A 6 9.91 -20.37 5.33
N ALA A 7 10.86 -21.29 5.42
CA ALA A 7 10.50 -22.68 5.69
C ALA A 7 10.07 -22.95 7.13
N GLY A 8 10.31 -22.03 8.09
CA GLY A 8 9.73 -22.10 9.45
C GLY A 8 9.45 -23.53 9.94
N GLN A 9 8.17 -23.79 10.22
CA GLN A 9 7.55 -25.13 10.30
C GLN A 9 6.61 -25.39 9.10
N THR A 10 6.82 -24.65 8.02
CA THR A 10 5.99 -24.67 6.82
C THR A 10 6.70 -25.45 5.72
N THR A 11 6.05 -26.51 5.23
CA THR A 11 6.54 -27.23 4.07
C THR A 11 5.92 -26.65 2.80
N PHE A 12 6.74 -26.55 1.75
CA PHE A 12 6.30 -26.04 0.45
C PHE A 12 6.26 -27.15 -0.59
N THR A 13 5.30 -27.07 -1.50
CA THR A 13 5.29 -27.89 -2.71
C THR A 13 6.39 -27.45 -3.68
N GLU A 14 6.77 -28.32 -4.60
CA GLU A 14 7.53 -27.93 -5.78
C GLU A 14 6.75 -26.81 -6.52
N GLY A 15 7.35 -25.63 -6.67
CA GLY A 15 6.68 -24.43 -7.20
C GLY A 15 6.15 -23.42 -6.16
N GLY A 16 6.38 -23.63 -4.85
CA GLY A 16 6.20 -22.58 -3.83
C GLY A 16 4.79 -22.44 -3.22
N GLY A 17 3.91 -23.44 -3.39
CA GLY A 17 2.64 -23.52 -2.66
C GLY A 17 2.81 -24.09 -1.25
N PHE A 18 1.83 -23.90 -0.36
CA PHE A 18 1.85 -24.49 0.99
C PHE A 18 1.45 -25.98 0.95
N GLN A 19 2.25 -26.85 1.57
CA GLN A 19 1.94 -28.27 1.74
C GLN A 19 1.47 -28.59 3.17
N ASP A 20 2.17 -28.08 4.18
CA ASP A 20 1.83 -28.24 5.60
C ASP A 20 2.33 -27.03 6.39
N TRP A 21 1.64 -26.67 7.47
CA TRP A 21 1.98 -25.52 8.32
C TRP A 21 1.29 -25.60 9.68
N HIS A 22 1.88 -24.96 10.68
CA HIS A 22 1.24 -24.76 11.97
C HIS A 22 -0.01 -23.88 11.86
N LYS A 23 -1.12 -24.36 12.44
CA LYS A 23 -2.38 -23.61 12.50
C LYS A 23 -2.43 -22.86 13.84
N TYR A 24 -2.34 -21.54 13.79
CA TYR A 24 -2.46 -20.70 14.98
C TYR A 24 -3.91 -20.44 15.39
N TRP A 25 -4.86 -20.68 14.49
CA TRP A 25 -6.29 -20.47 14.73
C TRP A 25 -6.99 -21.80 14.93
N ASN A 26 -7.56 -21.99 16.13
CA ASN A 26 -8.27 -23.21 16.51
C ASN A 26 -9.75 -22.89 16.68
N GLN A 27 -10.61 -23.49 15.84
CA GLN A 27 -12.04 -23.27 15.89
C GLN A 27 -12.68 -24.02 17.07
N ILE A 28 -13.57 -23.35 17.78
CA ILE A 28 -14.39 -23.87 18.86
C ILE A 28 -15.73 -24.32 18.29
N ALA A 29 -16.24 -25.44 18.80
CA ALA A 29 -17.59 -25.86 18.48
C ALA A 29 -18.63 -24.90 19.07
N VAL A 30 -19.53 -24.40 18.22
CA VAL A 30 -20.76 -23.75 18.69
C VAL A 30 -21.72 -24.83 19.16
N THR A 31 -22.31 -24.64 20.34
CA THR A 31 -23.31 -25.59 20.84
C THR A 31 -24.61 -25.41 20.06
N GLU A 32 -24.98 -26.43 19.28
CA GLU A 32 -26.28 -26.52 18.62
C GLU A 32 -27.28 -27.34 19.46
N PRO A 33 -28.59 -27.05 19.35
CA PRO A 33 -29.21 -26.06 18.46
C PRO A 33 -29.04 -24.61 18.96
N TRP A 34 -28.99 -23.65 18.02
CA TRP A 34 -29.13 -22.23 18.36
C TRP A 34 -30.47 -21.98 19.04
N ARG A 35 -30.52 -20.99 19.93
CA ARG A 35 -31.82 -20.54 20.43
C ARG A 35 -32.35 -19.40 19.59
N LEU A 36 -33.57 -19.56 19.11
CA LEU A 36 -34.28 -18.58 18.30
C LEU A 36 -35.38 -17.91 19.15
N ASN A 37 -35.48 -16.59 19.09
CA ASN A 37 -36.56 -15.82 19.69
C ASN A 37 -37.17 -14.90 18.63
N GLN A 38 -38.46 -15.08 18.33
CA GLN A 38 -39.14 -14.39 17.21
C GLN A 38 -38.41 -14.55 15.88
N VAL A 39 -37.69 -15.67 15.69
CA VAL A 39 -36.91 -15.99 14.50
C VAL A 39 -37.20 -17.43 14.08
N TYR A 40 -37.19 -17.67 12.78
CA TYR A 40 -37.13 -19.01 12.21
C TYR A 40 -36.03 -19.08 11.14
N THR A 41 -35.66 -20.29 10.76
CA THR A 41 -34.60 -20.53 9.78
C THR A 41 -35.14 -21.16 8.50
N GLU A 42 -34.61 -20.76 7.36
CA GLU A 42 -34.87 -21.40 6.07
C GLU A 42 -33.56 -21.54 5.25
N PRO A 43 -33.44 -22.55 4.38
CA PRO A 43 -32.25 -22.71 3.54
C PRO A 43 -32.08 -21.55 2.55
N TYR A 44 -30.84 -21.10 2.35
CA TYR A 44 -30.46 -20.12 1.33
C TYR A 44 -29.21 -20.59 0.58
N GLY A 45 -29.40 -21.48 -0.41
CA GLY A 45 -28.29 -22.13 -1.09
C GLY A 45 -27.46 -22.98 -0.11
N ALA A 46 -26.17 -22.65 0.03
CA ALA A 46 -25.27 -23.26 1.01
C ALA A 46 -25.21 -22.50 2.35
N GLN A 47 -26.13 -21.56 2.57
CA GLN A 47 -26.22 -20.72 3.78
C GLN A 47 -27.57 -20.93 4.48
N THR A 48 -27.70 -20.39 5.69
CA THR A 48 -28.94 -20.37 6.47
C THR A 48 -29.48 -18.95 6.53
N ASN A 49 -30.73 -18.75 6.13
CA ASN A 49 -31.44 -17.48 6.33
C ASN A 49 -32.17 -17.51 7.68
N PHE A 50 -31.80 -16.59 8.57
CA PHE A 50 -32.49 -16.32 9.83
C PHE A 50 -33.43 -15.17 9.61
N ARG A 51 -34.72 -15.39 9.83
CA ARG A 51 -35.76 -14.43 9.47
C ARG A 51 -36.72 -14.24 10.62
N GLU A 52 -37.15 -13.00 10.83
CA GLU A 52 -38.10 -12.71 11.90
C GLU A 52 -39.46 -13.41 11.69
N ILE A 53 -40.14 -13.68 12.80
CA ILE A 53 -41.54 -14.09 12.83
C ILE A 53 -42.37 -12.83 13.06
N LYS A 54 -43.19 -12.44 12.07
CA LYS A 54 -44.14 -11.33 12.23
C LYS A 54 -45.19 -11.64 13.30
N LYS A 55 -45.65 -10.60 13.99
CA LYS A 55 -46.76 -10.70 14.95
C LYS A 55 -48.08 -11.00 14.21
N GLU A 56 -49.09 -11.45 14.96
CA GLU A 56 -50.41 -11.80 14.40
C GLU A 56 -51.10 -10.63 13.68
N ASP A 57 -50.83 -9.39 14.09
CA ASP A 57 -51.33 -8.17 13.46
C ASP A 57 -50.57 -7.76 12.18
N GLY A 58 -49.58 -8.57 11.76
CA GLY A 58 -48.74 -8.34 10.60
C GLY A 58 -47.57 -7.38 10.83
N SER A 59 -47.42 -6.85 12.05
CA SER A 59 -46.28 -6.00 12.41
C SER A 59 -45.00 -6.81 12.60
N HIS A 60 -43.85 -6.12 12.50
CA HIS A 60 -42.52 -6.70 12.63
C HIS A 60 -42.22 -7.10 14.09
N ALA A 61 -41.32 -8.07 14.26
CA ALA A 61 -40.87 -8.52 15.57
C ALA A 61 -40.20 -7.35 16.32
N ASP A 62 -40.37 -7.26 17.63
CA ASP A 62 -39.77 -6.18 18.42
C ASP A 62 -38.25 -6.38 18.51
N ASP A 63 -37.83 -7.55 18.97
CA ASP A 63 -36.44 -7.93 19.19
C ASP A 63 -36.18 -9.38 18.74
N PRO A 64 -36.13 -9.64 17.41
CA PRO A 64 -35.82 -10.96 16.88
C PRO A 64 -34.34 -11.30 17.09
N THR A 65 -34.05 -12.39 17.81
CA THR A 65 -32.69 -12.74 18.22
C THR A 65 -32.34 -14.20 17.95
N VAL A 66 -31.05 -14.42 17.72
CA VAL A 66 -30.41 -15.73 17.63
C VAL A 66 -29.31 -15.76 18.69
N ASP A 67 -29.39 -16.69 19.62
CA ASP A 67 -28.40 -16.87 20.67
C ASP A 67 -27.52 -18.10 20.38
N LEU A 68 -26.22 -17.87 20.48
CA LEU A 68 -25.16 -18.84 20.28
C LEU A 68 -24.47 -19.08 21.62
N PHE A 69 -24.20 -20.34 21.91
CA PHE A 69 -23.64 -20.77 23.18
C PHE A 69 -22.28 -21.39 22.96
N ILE A 70 -21.28 -20.85 23.66
CA ILE A 70 -19.87 -21.17 23.44
C ILE A 70 -19.29 -21.60 24.78
N THR A 71 -18.54 -22.69 24.79
CA THR A 71 -17.71 -23.06 25.94
C THR A 71 -16.26 -22.95 25.51
N THR A 72 -15.50 -22.10 26.18
CA THR A 72 -14.07 -21.95 25.88
C THR A 72 -13.31 -23.22 26.25
N GLU A 73 -12.36 -23.61 25.42
CA GLU A 73 -11.57 -24.84 25.65
C GLU A 73 -10.22 -24.53 26.29
N ARG A 74 -9.75 -23.28 26.16
CA ARG A 74 -8.43 -22.82 26.56
C ARG A 74 -8.49 -21.41 27.12
N ASP A 75 -7.49 -21.05 27.93
CA ASP A 75 -7.25 -19.68 28.40
C ASP A 75 -6.49 -18.87 27.33
N GLU A 76 -7.11 -18.74 26.16
CA GLU A 76 -6.56 -18.05 25.00
C GLU A 76 -7.54 -16.96 24.52
N PRO A 77 -7.06 -15.86 23.92
CA PRO A 77 -7.89 -14.87 23.25
C PRO A 77 -8.93 -15.50 22.32
N LEU A 78 -10.19 -15.10 22.47
CA LEU A 78 -11.33 -15.57 21.70
C LEU A 78 -11.72 -14.54 20.63
N TYR A 79 -11.90 -15.02 19.41
CA TYR A 79 -12.32 -14.23 18.27
C TYR A 79 -13.55 -14.83 17.60
N MET A 80 -14.32 -13.99 16.92
CA MET A 80 -15.45 -14.43 16.09
C MET A 80 -15.39 -13.89 14.67
N PHE A 81 -15.98 -14.65 13.74
CA PHE A 81 -16.25 -14.21 12.38
C PHE A 81 -17.47 -14.94 11.83
N PHE A 82 -18.49 -14.21 11.41
CA PHE A 82 -19.69 -14.80 10.82
C PHE A 82 -19.61 -14.72 9.31
N LYS A 83 -19.30 -15.84 8.66
CA LYS A 83 -19.12 -15.87 7.21
C LYS A 83 -20.49 -15.75 6.53
N THR A 84 -20.57 -14.86 5.55
CA THR A 84 -21.74 -14.70 4.69
C THR A 84 -21.34 -14.23 3.30
N GLU A 85 -22.15 -14.56 2.31
CA GLU A 85 -22.11 -13.98 0.96
C GLU A 85 -23.10 -12.79 0.84
N ASN A 86 -23.99 -12.61 1.81
CA ASN A 86 -25.08 -11.63 1.81
C ASN A 86 -25.13 -10.88 3.14
N GLN A 87 -24.33 -9.83 3.25
CA GLN A 87 -24.26 -8.97 4.43
C GLN A 87 -25.62 -8.31 4.71
N SER A 88 -26.17 -8.57 5.89
CA SER A 88 -27.42 -7.95 6.39
C SER A 88 -27.18 -7.55 7.84
N LYS A 89 -27.41 -6.27 8.15
CA LYS A 89 -27.05 -5.66 9.43
C LYS A 89 -27.63 -6.43 10.62
N VAL A 90 -26.79 -6.66 11.63
CA VAL A 90 -27.18 -7.21 12.94
C VAL A 90 -26.50 -6.43 14.06
N ASN A 91 -27.00 -6.56 15.29
CA ASN A 91 -26.29 -6.11 16.48
C ASN A 91 -25.82 -7.31 17.31
N LEU A 92 -24.66 -7.20 17.92
CA LEU A 92 -24.05 -8.28 18.69
C LEU A 92 -23.92 -7.91 20.17
N TRP A 93 -24.19 -8.89 21.03
CA TRP A 93 -24.09 -8.76 22.49
C TRP A 93 -23.45 -10.00 23.08
N LEU A 94 -22.62 -9.84 24.11
CA LEU A 94 -21.91 -10.91 24.77
C LEU A 94 -22.15 -10.89 26.28
N ALA A 95 -22.71 -11.98 26.82
CA ALA A 95 -22.56 -12.31 28.23
C ALA A 95 -21.41 -13.29 28.35
N ASP A 96 -20.42 -12.91 29.15
CA ASP A 96 -19.25 -13.71 29.43
C ASP A 96 -19.42 -14.64 30.63
N GLN A 97 -20.54 -14.54 31.35
CA GLN A 97 -20.92 -15.48 32.40
C GLN A 97 -22.31 -16.04 32.12
N TRP A 98 -22.38 -17.35 31.88
CA TRP A 98 -23.64 -18.04 31.64
C TRP A 98 -24.71 -17.78 32.71
N ASN A 99 -25.84 -17.23 32.27
CA ASN A 99 -27.05 -17.08 33.08
C ASN A 99 -27.97 -18.29 32.88
N ASP A 100 -28.43 -18.88 33.99
CA ASP A 100 -29.33 -20.04 33.96
C ASP A 100 -30.72 -19.68 33.39
N ASP A 101 -31.13 -18.39 33.45
CA ASP A 101 -32.23 -17.87 32.62
C ASP A 101 -31.63 -17.36 31.31
N PRO A 102 -31.73 -18.14 30.23
CA PRO A 102 -30.96 -17.82 29.06
C PRO A 102 -31.67 -16.67 28.29
N TYR A 103 -32.96 -16.37 28.55
CA TYR A 103 -33.69 -15.30 27.86
C TYR A 103 -33.16 -13.90 28.24
N LEU A 104 -32.61 -13.77 29.44
CA LEU A 104 -31.96 -12.56 29.90
C LEU A 104 -30.60 -12.41 29.22
N MET A 105 -30.36 -11.22 28.64
CA MET A 105 -29.07 -10.87 28.07
C MET A 105 -28.21 -10.16 29.12
N GLU A 106 -27.89 -10.89 30.18
CA GLU A 106 -27.16 -10.42 31.36
C GLU A 106 -26.25 -11.55 31.87
N ASN A 107 -25.17 -11.19 32.54
CA ASN A 107 -24.27 -12.13 33.19
C ASN A 107 -24.89 -12.76 34.44
N LYS A 108 -24.36 -13.91 34.86
CA LYS A 108 -24.79 -14.62 36.08
C LYS A 108 -24.78 -13.75 37.35
N ASP A 109 -23.85 -12.82 37.45
CA ASP A 109 -23.72 -11.89 38.57
C ASP A 109 -24.69 -10.69 38.51
N GLY A 110 -25.54 -10.63 37.48
CA GLY A 110 -26.51 -9.54 37.24
C GLY A 110 -25.92 -8.33 36.51
N THR A 111 -24.67 -8.39 36.06
CA THR A 111 -24.10 -7.34 35.20
C THR A 111 -24.65 -7.42 33.78
N GLN A 112 -24.74 -6.28 33.10
CA GLN A 112 -25.27 -6.23 31.73
C GLN A 112 -24.29 -6.85 30.73
N ALA A 113 -24.84 -7.48 29.69
CA ALA A 113 -24.05 -7.95 28.57
C ALA A 113 -23.29 -6.82 27.88
N THR A 114 -22.09 -7.13 27.40
CA THR A 114 -21.28 -6.20 26.63
C THR A 114 -21.83 -6.08 25.21
N SER A 115 -22.11 -4.86 24.76
CA SER A 115 -22.41 -4.62 23.35
C SER A 115 -21.14 -4.71 22.52
N LEU A 116 -21.15 -5.56 21.50
CA LEU A 116 -20.09 -5.64 20.48
C LEU A 116 -20.38 -4.77 19.26
N GLY A 117 -21.52 -4.08 19.26
CA GLY A 117 -21.94 -3.15 18.22
C GLY A 117 -22.55 -3.83 16.99
N ALA A 118 -22.77 -3.01 15.96
CA ALA A 118 -23.31 -3.47 14.69
C ALA A 118 -22.29 -4.31 13.92
N TYR A 119 -22.79 -5.28 13.16
CA TYR A 119 -22.01 -6.17 12.30
C TYR A 119 -22.68 -6.24 10.91
N PHE A 120 -21.91 -6.50 9.84
CA PHE A 120 -22.33 -6.50 8.42
C PHE A 120 -22.73 -5.14 7.79
N GLU A 121 -22.21 -4.02 8.29
CA GLU A 121 -22.38 -2.66 7.77
C GLU A 121 -21.03 -1.92 7.66
N GLY A 122 -20.73 -1.37 6.48
CA GLY A 122 -19.50 -0.58 6.29
C GLY A 122 -18.23 -1.41 6.47
N ASP A 123 -17.42 -1.08 7.49
CA ASP A 123 -16.11 -1.68 7.79
C ASP A 123 -16.13 -2.69 8.95
N ASN A 124 -17.32 -3.11 9.41
CA ASN A 124 -17.47 -4.02 10.55
C ASN A 124 -17.62 -5.50 10.15
N TYR A 125 -17.57 -5.87 8.86
CA TYR A 125 -17.47 -7.28 8.44
C TYR A 125 -16.02 -7.77 8.53
N LYS A 126 -15.58 -8.07 9.75
CA LYS A 126 -14.19 -8.40 10.10
C LYS A 126 -14.12 -9.40 11.25
N ILE A 127 -12.96 -10.03 11.44
CA ILE A 127 -12.69 -10.82 12.64
C ILE A 127 -12.74 -9.88 13.86
N LEU A 128 -13.52 -10.25 14.88
CA LEU A 128 -13.67 -9.49 16.11
C LEU A 128 -13.01 -10.22 17.28
N TYR A 129 -12.17 -9.53 18.04
CA TYR A 129 -11.75 -9.98 19.37
C TYR A 129 -12.91 -9.77 20.34
N ILE A 130 -13.31 -10.83 21.04
CA ILE A 130 -14.47 -10.81 21.95
C ILE A 130 -14.10 -11.11 23.40
N GLY A 131 -12.81 -11.12 23.74
CA GLY A 131 -12.30 -11.29 25.09
C GLY A 131 -11.36 -12.48 25.24
N GLN A 132 -10.83 -12.67 26.44
CA GLN A 132 -10.05 -13.83 26.85
C GLN A 132 -10.69 -14.38 28.13
N TYR A 133 -10.96 -15.68 28.15
CA TYR A 133 -11.72 -16.31 29.22
C TYR A 133 -11.03 -17.61 29.64
N PRO A 134 -11.14 -18.00 30.93
CA PRO A 134 -10.60 -19.27 31.40
C PRO A 134 -11.25 -20.45 30.69
N ALA A 135 -10.49 -21.53 30.49
CA ALA A 135 -11.01 -22.78 29.94
C ALA A 135 -12.24 -23.28 30.74
N GLY A 136 -13.28 -23.70 30.01
CA GLY A 136 -14.56 -24.11 30.55
C GLY A 136 -15.56 -22.97 30.81
N GLN A 137 -15.18 -21.71 30.60
CA GLN A 137 -16.10 -20.59 30.71
C GLN A 137 -17.18 -20.70 29.63
N GLN A 138 -18.44 -20.65 30.07
CA GLN A 138 -19.62 -20.66 29.21
C GLN A 138 -20.07 -19.23 28.90
N LEU A 139 -20.19 -18.92 27.62
CA LEU A 139 -20.53 -17.60 27.09
C LEU A 139 -21.83 -17.71 26.29
N GLN A 140 -22.60 -16.62 26.29
CA GLN A 140 -23.75 -16.44 25.40
C GLN A 140 -23.51 -15.23 24.50
N LEU A 141 -23.50 -15.47 23.20
CA LEU A 141 -23.49 -14.41 22.21
C LEU A 141 -24.87 -14.29 21.58
N ARG A 142 -25.46 -13.10 21.67
CA ARG A 142 -26.74 -12.77 21.03
C ARG A 142 -26.51 -11.96 19.76
N MET A 143 -27.12 -12.42 18.68
CA MET A 143 -27.26 -11.70 17.43
C MET A 143 -28.71 -11.21 17.29
N THR A 144 -28.91 -9.89 17.33
CA THR A 144 -30.21 -9.26 17.07
C THR A 144 -30.32 -8.94 15.59
N LEU A 145 -31.37 -9.44 14.94
CA LEU A 145 -31.65 -9.14 13.53
C LEU A 145 -32.14 -7.69 13.42
N LEU A 146 -31.49 -6.91 12.55
CA LEU A 146 -31.85 -5.52 12.29
C LEU A 146 -32.36 -5.35 10.85
N THR A 147 -32.77 -4.12 10.54
CA THR A 147 -33.09 -3.67 9.20
C THR A 147 -32.67 -2.21 9.05
N ASP A 148 -32.25 -1.81 7.85
CA ASP A 148 -31.78 -0.44 7.58
C ASP A 148 -32.89 0.62 7.68
N GLN A 149 -34.16 0.18 7.70
CA GLN A 149 -35.32 1.05 7.87
C GLN A 149 -36.24 0.47 8.94
N ALA A 150 -36.16 1.04 10.15
CA ALA A 150 -36.97 0.63 11.29
C ALA A 150 -38.47 0.61 10.92
N GLY A 151 -39.10 -0.56 11.07
CA GLY A 151 -40.54 -0.76 10.98
C GLY A 151 -41.15 -0.89 9.58
N THR A 152 -40.37 -0.79 8.50
CA THR A 152 -40.90 -0.88 7.12
C THR A 152 -40.42 -2.10 6.35
N LYS A 153 -39.37 -2.77 6.82
CA LYS A 153 -38.75 -3.90 6.14
C LYS A 153 -38.58 -5.08 7.09
N GLU A 154 -38.64 -6.25 6.49
CA GLU A 154 -38.38 -7.51 7.16
C GLU A 154 -36.94 -7.53 7.73
N LYS A 155 -36.81 -8.02 8.96
CA LYS A 155 -35.54 -8.23 9.66
C LYS A 155 -35.06 -9.65 9.36
N TYR A 156 -33.89 -9.76 8.76
CA TYR A 156 -33.29 -11.05 8.43
C TYR A 156 -31.76 -10.95 8.37
N THR A 157 -31.10 -12.09 8.46
CA THR A 157 -29.66 -12.21 8.19
C THR A 157 -29.35 -13.58 7.62
N ILE A 158 -28.40 -13.64 6.68
CA ILE A 158 -27.99 -14.88 6.03
C ILE A 158 -26.59 -15.21 6.52
N ILE A 159 -26.40 -16.37 7.14
CA ILE A 159 -25.12 -16.84 7.66
C ILE A 159 -24.75 -18.17 7.02
N LYS A 160 -23.53 -18.26 6.51
CA LYS A 160 -22.93 -19.50 6.02
C LYS A 160 -22.38 -20.33 7.18
N ASP A 161 -21.51 -19.72 7.98
CA ASP A 161 -20.82 -20.37 9.08
C ASP A 161 -20.60 -19.37 10.23
N PHE A 162 -20.76 -19.85 11.47
CA PHE A 162 -20.34 -19.13 12.67
C PHE A 162 -18.95 -19.61 13.07
N PHE A 163 -17.93 -18.77 12.93
CA PHE A 163 -16.59 -19.07 13.44
C PHE A 163 -16.38 -18.43 14.80
N PHE A 164 -15.97 -19.25 15.76
CA PHE A 164 -15.37 -18.82 17.01
C PHE A 164 -14.03 -19.50 17.10
N CYS A 165 -12.95 -18.75 17.27
CA CYS A 165 -11.60 -19.28 17.21
C CYS A 165 -10.75 -18.74 18.35
N HIS A 166 -9.94 -19.61 18.94
CA HIS A 166 -8.80 -19.20 19.75
C HIS A 166 -7.58 -18.93 18.87
N PHE A 167 -6.74 -17.99 19.30
CA PHE A 167 -5.44 -17.73 18.71
C PHE A 167 -4.33 -18.25 19.63
N ASP A 168 -3.58 -19.24 19.16
CA ASP A 168 -2.43 -19.82 19.85
C ASP A 168 -1.22 -18.88 19.73
N SER A 169 -1.17 -17.89 20.63
CA SER A 169 -0.13 -16.86 20.65
C SER A 169 1.25 -17.45 20.94
N ASP A 170 1.31 -18.48 21.79
CA ASP A 170 2.57 -19.10 22.20
C ASP A 170 3.21 -19.85 21.04
N LEU A 171 2.42 -20.65 20.30
CA LEU A 171 2.89 -21.31 19.08
C LEU A 171 3.32 -20.31 18.02
N PHE A 172 2.54 -19.23 17.84
CA PHE A 172 2.89 -18.17 16.91
C PHE A 172 4.21 -17.48 17.30
N GLU A 173 4.39 -17.12 18.57
CA GLU A 173 5.62 -16.49 19.06
C GLU A 173 6.82 -17.42 18.95
N GLN A 174 6.64 -18.71 19.22
CA GLN A 174 7.67 -19.73 19.03
C GLN A 174 8.14 -19.77 17.58
N ASP A 175 7.22 -19.82 16.62
CA ASP A 175 7.56 -19.86 15.21
C ASP A 175 8.19 -18.53 14.73
N ILE A 176 7.74 -17.39 15.25
CA ILE A 176 8.37 -16.09 14.98
C ILE A 176 9.81 -16.05 15.52
N GLN A 177 10.05 -16.56 16.73
CA GLN A 177 11.40 -16.65 17.29
C GLN A 177 12.29 -17.57 16.48
N TYR A 178 11.77 -18.69 15.99
CA TYR A 178 12.48 -19.61 15.11
C TYR A 178 12.86 -18.93 13.78
N LEU A 179 11.92 -18.24 13.13
CA LEU A 179 12.17 -17.52 11.88
C LEU A 179 13.24 -16.42 12.05
N LYS A 180 13.22 -15.69 13.18
CA LYS A 180 14.23 -14.64 13.49
C LYS A 180 15.67 -15.15 13.50
N GLN A 181 15.91 -16.44 13.72
CA GLN A 181 17.26 -17.00 13.75
C GLN A 181 17.99 -16.91 12.39
N ASN A 182 17.24 -16.86 11.29
CA ASN A 182 17.77 -16.85 9.92
C ASN A 182 17.33 -15.58 9.16
N GLN A 183 17.27 -14.45 9.87
CA GLN A 183 16.90 -13.16 9.28
C GLN A 183 17.97 -12.69 8.28
N TRP A 184 17.54 -12.01 7.22
CA TRP A 184 18.45 -11.33 6.30
C TRP A 184 19.03 -10.07 6.95
N GLU A 185 20.28 -10.17 7.39
CA GLU A 185 21.02 -9.07 8.03
C GLU A 185 21.55 -8.10 6.98
N LEU A 186 20.85 -6.98 6.79
CA LEU A 186 21.24 -5.95 5.84
C LEU A 186 22.53 -5.24 6.28
N THR A 187 23.54 -5.27 5.42
CA THR A 187 24.81 -4.54 5.59
C THR A 187 24.83 -3.25 4.79
N LYS A 188 24.06 -3.17 3.70
CA LYS A 188 23.83 -1.95 2.92
C LYS A 188 22.38 -1.88 2.48
N TYR A 189 21.78 -0.71 2.61
CA TYR A 189 20.44 -0.45 2.13
C TYR A 189 20.31 0.99 1.66
N GLY A 190 19.41 1.22 0.71
CA GLY A 190 19.07 2.53 0.18
C GLY A 190 17.82 2.42 -0.69
N GLY A 191 17.35 3.53 -1.26
CA GLY A 191 16.03 3.57 -1.94
C GLY A 191 15.81 2.58 -3.08
N ARG A 192 16.88 1.96 -3.62
CA ARG A 192 16.80 1.00 -4.74
C ARG A 192 17.72 -0.20 -4.58
N THR A 193 18.38 -0.38 -3.45
CA THR A 193 19.38 -1.44 -3.28
C THR A 193 19.36 -1.95 -1.85
N LEU A 194 19.40 -3.27 -1.72
CA LEU A 194 19.48 -4.00 -0.45
C LEU A 194 20.61 -5.03 -0.61
N GLU A 195 21.48 -5.16 0.38
CA GLU A 195 22.59 -6.11 0.39
C GLU A 195 22.85 -6.55 1.82
N GLY A 196 22.98 -7.85 2.04
CA GLY A 196 23.06 -8.40 3.39
C GLY A 196 23.42 -9.88 3.41
N LYS A 197 23.66 -10.38 4.61
CA LYS A 197 23.96 -11.80 4.86
C LYS A 197 22.73 -12.54 5.32
N ILE A 198 22.56 -13.78 4.87
CA ILE A 198 21.49 -14.66 5.30
C ILE A 198 22.03 -16.09 5.38
N THR A 199 21.54 -16.84 6.36
CA THR A 199 21.84 -18.27 6.51
C THR A 199 20.61 -19.07 6.08
N ALA A 200 20.81 -20.06 5.21
CA ALA A 200 19.76 -20.98 4.80
C ALA A 200 20.08 -22.41 5.24
N GLY A 201 19.07 -23.11 5.78
CA GLY A 201 19.11 -24.55 6.03
C GLY A 201 18.65 -25.38 4.84
N GLU A 202 18.69 -26.71 4.98
CA GLU A 202 18.09 -27.62 4.00
C GLU A 202 16.57 -27.39 3.86
N GLY A 203 16.08 -27.35 2.62
CA GLY A 203 14.66 -27.12 2.32
C GLY A 203 14.18 -25.68 2.60
N GLN A 204 15.08 -24.75 2.95
CA GLN A 204 14.71 -23.38 3.24
C GLN A 204 14.82 -22.48 2.00
N ILE A 205 13.84 -21.59 1.83
CA ILE A 205 13.84 -20.54 0.81
C ILE A 205 13.93 -19.17 1.47
N MET A 206 14.74 -18.25 0.95
CA MET A 206 14.70 -16.85 1.37
C MET A 206 13.41 -16.21 0.86
N MET A 207 12.68 -15.53 1.74
CA MET A 207 11.49 -14.76 1.41
C MET A 207 11.65 -13.31 1.84
N THR A 208 11.06 -12.42 1.06
CA THR A 208 10.92 -11.01 1.41
C THR A 208 9.46 -10.58 1.36
N SER A 209 9.06 -9.62 2.21
CA SER A 209 7.77 -8.92 2.06
C SER A 209 7.83 -7.83 0.98
N ILE A 210 8.63 -8.02 -0.07
CA ILE A 210 8.75 -7.13 -1.22
C ILE A 210 7.92 -7.74 -2.36
N PRO A 211 6.98 -6.98 -2.95
CA PRO A 211 6.18 -7.47 -4.06
C PRO A 211 7.01 -7.96 -5.24
N ALA A 212 6.61 -9.09 -5.79
CA ALA A 212 7.14 -9.70 -7.01
C ALA A 212 6.72 -8.88 -8.23
N GLU A 213 7.52 -7.87 -8.55
CA GLU A 213 7.26 -6.95 -9.65
C GLU A 213 8.44 -6.85 -10.63
N PRO A 214 8.19 -6.56 -11.92
CA PRO A 214 9.26 -6.32 -12.88
C PRO A 214 10.21 -5.21 -12.44
N GLY A 215 11.51 -5.40 -12.68
CA GLY A 215 12.55 -4.40 -12.39
C GLY A 215 13.47 -4.75 -11.23
N TRP A 216 13.11 -5.72 -10.40
CA TRP A 216 14.02 -6.31 -9.43
C TRP A 216 15.06 -7.21 -10.10
N LYS A 217 16.28 -7.16 -9.57
CA LYS A 217 17.39 -8.05 -9.93
C LYS A 217 18.05 -8.54 -8.65
N VAL A 218 18.40 -9.82 -8.63
CA VAL A 218 18.96 -10.49 -7.45
C VAL A 218 20.32 -11.09 -7.78
N TRP A 219 21.24 -10.99 -6.82
CA TRP A 219 22.52 -11.68 -6.84
C TRP A 219 22.70 -12.47 -5.55
N VAL A 220 23.20 -13.69 -5.67
CA VAL A 220 23.59 -14.58 -4.57
C VAL A 220 25.08 -14.83 -4.71
N ASP A 221 25.85 -14.48 -3.69
CA ASP A 221 27.32 -14.60 -3.65
C ASP A 221 28.01 -13.96 -4.88
N GLY A 222 27.47 -12.82 -5.31
CA GLY A 222 27.96 -12.05 -6.44
C GLY A 222 27.55 -12.58 -7.82
N LYS A 223 26.90 -13.75 -7.91
CA LYS A 223 26.36 -14.30 -9.17
C LYS A 223 24.91 -13.88 -9.33
N ARG A 224 24.51 -13.53 -10.55
CA ARG A 224 23.12 -13.17 -10.85
C ARG A 224 22.24 -14.40 -10.68
N TYR A 225 21.20 -14.30 -9.84
CA TYR A 225 20.22 -15.35 -9.65
C TYR A 225 19.24 -15.35 -10.82
N GLN A 226 19.01 -16.52 -11.40
CA GLN A 226 18.06 -16.69 -12.49
C GLN A 226 17.32 -18.01 -12.33
N VAL A 227 16.01 -17.95 -12.47
CA VAL A 227 15.13 -19.11 -12.39
C VAL A 227 14.18 -19.09 -13.60
N ASN A 228 13.89 -20.27 -14.13
CA ASN A 228 12.92 -20.44 -15.21
C ASN A 228 11.59 -20.81 -14.59
N VAL A 229 10.61 -19.92 -14.69
CA VAL A 229 9.25 -20.13 -14.19
C VAL A 229 8.34 -20.35 -15.39
N THR A 230 7.40 -21.29 -15.28
CA THR A 230 6.36 -21.47 -16.29
C THR A 230 5.10 -20.74 -15.84
N GLU A 231 4.77 -19.65 -16.53
CA GLU A 231 3.53 -18.90 -16.32
C GLU A 231 2.69 -19.00 -17.60
N ASP A 232 1.42 -19.36 -17.49
CA ASP A 232 0.48 -19.51 -18.62
C ASP A 232 1.00 -20.38 -19.78
N GLY A 233 1.77 -21.42 -19.46
CA GLY A 233 2.37 -22.33 -20.44
C GLY A 233 3.60 -21.78 -21.17
N GLN A 234 4.11 -20.62 -20.77
CA GLN A 234 5.34 -20.02 -21.29
C GLN A 234 6.44 -20.03 -20.23
N THR A 235 7.64 -20.45 -20.62
CA THR A 235 8.82 -20.40 -19.77
C THR A 235 9.44 -19.00 -19.83
N VAL A 236 9.49 -18.32 -18.69
CA VAL A 236 10.09 -17.00 -18.53
C VAL A 236 11.26 -17.12 -17.55
N THR A 237 12.42 -16.57 -17.92
CA THR A 237 13.55 -16.44 -17.00
C THR A 237 13.40 -15.17 -16.17
N GLN A 238 13.35 -15.32 -14.85
CA GLN A 238 13.21 -14.23 -13.90
C GLN A 238 14.39 -14.17 -12.92
N ASP A 239 14.59 -13.02 -12.28
CA ASP A 239 15.65 -12.79 -11.29
C ASP A 239 15.24 -13.21 -9.86
N PHE A 240 14.08 -13.86 -9.67
CA PHE A 240 13.55 -14.33 -8.39
C PHE A 240 12.40 -15.32 -8.60
N ASN A 241 12.01 -16.03 -7.54
CA ASN A 241 10.77 -16.81 -7.48
C ASN A 241 9.61 -15.95 -6.96
N THR A 242 8.40 -16.19 -7.47
CA THR A 242 7.17 -15.58 -6.95
C THR A 242 6.55 -16.50 -5.91
N LEU A 243 6.65 -16.13 -4.63
CA LEU A 243 6.03 -16.84 -3.52
C LEU A 243 4.64 -16.27 -3.25
N PHE A 244 3.68 -17.15 -2.95
CA PHE A 244 2.30 -16.75 -2.63
C PHE A 244 1.66 -15.85 -3.69
N GLN A 245 2.07 -16.02 -4.96
CA GLN A 245 1.60 -15.21 -6.09
C GLN A 245 1.87 -13.70 -5.93
N SER A 246 2.75 -13.29 -5.01
CA SER A 246 2.86 -11.86 -4.65
C SER A 246 4.24 -11.42 -4.17
N MET A 247 5.05 -12.29 -3.58
CA MET A 247 6.26 -11.90 -2.84
C MET A 247 7.52 -12.44 -3.49
N ILE A 248 8.63 -11.70 -3.42
CA ILE A 248 9.93 -12.15 -3.92
C ILE A 248 10.51 -13.23 -3.00
N GLY A 249 10.85 -14.37 -3.59
CA GLY A 249 11.62 -15.45 -2.99
C GLY A 249 12.91 -15.75 -3.75
N VAL A 250 13.89 -16.32 -3.06
CA VAL A 250 15.18 -16.72 -3.62
C VAL A 250 15.55 -18.08 -3.04
N GLU A 251 15.70 -19.08 -3.89
CA GLU A 251 16.24 -20.38 -3.47
C GLU A 251 17.73 -20.25 -3.17
N LEU A 252 18.12 -20.71 -1.98
CA LEU A 252 19.49 -20.71 -1.51
C LEU A 252 19.90 -22.15 -1.21
N THR A 253 21.16 -22.47 -1.48
CA THR A 253 21.75 -23.71 -0.97
C THR A 253 21.91 -23.64 0.54
N PRO A 254 22.09 -24.77 1.26
CA PRO A 254 22.40 -24.72 2.67
C PRO A 254 23.73 -24.00 2.95
N GLY A 255 23.74 -23.04 3.87
CA GLY A 255 24.92 -22.28 4.28
C GLY A 255 24.71 -20.77 4.42
N GLU A 256 25.80 -20.04 4.62
CA GLU A 256 25.82 -18.57 4.64
C GLU A 256 25.92 -18.01 3.21
N HIS A 257 25.09 -17.02 2.91
CA HIS A 257 25.03 -16.37 1.61
C HIS A 257 25.04 -14.84 1.75
N THR A 258 25.70 -14.17 0.79
CA THR A 258 25.55 -12.73 0.60
C THR A 258 24.54 -12.47 -0.51
N VAL A 259 23.37 -11.97 -0.15
CA VAL A 259 22.31 -11.66 -1.10
C VAL A 259 22.27 -10.16 -1.34
N LYS A 260 22.09 -9.78 -2.60
CA LYS A 260 21.91 -8.41 -3.06
C LYS A 260 20.69 -8.31 -3.94
N MET A 261 19.85 -7.31 -3.69
CA MET A 261 18.71 -6.96 -4.52
C MET A 261 18.85 -5.52 -5.02
N LYS A 262 18.50 -5.27 -6.28
CA LYS A 262 18.46 -3.93 -6.85
C LYS A 262 17.20 -3.74 -7.66
N TYR A 263 16.47 -2.66 -7.36
CA TYR A 263 15.29 -2.27 -8.11
C TYR A 263 15.64 -1.26 -9.21
N THR A 264 15.07 -1.47 -10.39
CA THR A 264 15.06 -0.50 -11.47
C THR A 264 13.68 -0.39 -12.08
N PRO A 265 13.00 0.77 -11.97
CA PRO A 265 11.69 0.95 -12.56
C PRO A 265 11.69 0.53 -14.04
N PRO A 266 10.75 -0.34 -14.45
CA PRO A 266 10.56 -0.67 -15.84
C PRO A 266 10.39 0.60 -16.69
N GLY A 267 11.02 0.63 -17.85
CA GLY A 267 10.93 1.79 -18.76
C GLY A 267 11.83 2.98 -18.42
N LEU A 268 12.47 3.05 -17.24
CA LEU A 268 13.40 4.16 -16.93
C LEU A 268 14.56 4.23 -17.93
N THR A 269 15.13 3.07 -18.29
CA THR A 269 16.20 2.98 -19.29
C THR A 269 15.72 3.38 -20.69
N THR A 270 14.52 2.94 -21.06
CA THR A 270 13.89 3.29 -22.34
C THR A 270 13.58 4.78 -22.41
N GLY A 271 13.04 5.36 -21.34
CA GLY A 271 12.75 6.78 -21.24
C GLY A 271 14.02 7.64 -21.32
N LEU A 272 15.09 7.24 -20.63
CA LEU A 272 16.38 7.94 -20.73
C LEU A 272 16.96 7.88 -22.15
N PHE A 273 16.85 6.73 -22.81
CA PHE A 273 17.27 6.57 -24.19
C PHE A 273 16.46 7.48 -25.13
N LEU A 274 15.13 7.48 -25.02
CA LEU A 274 14.25 8.34 -25.82
C LEU A 274 14.52 9.83 -25.57
N LEU A 275 14.79 10.22 -24.32
CA LEU A 275 15.18 11.59 -23.97
C LEU A 275 16.47 12.00 -24.68
N LEU A 276 17.50 11.15 -24.65
CA LEU A 276 18.77 11.42 -25.34
C LEU A 276 18.57 11.50 -26.86
N CYS A 277 17.76 10.62 -27.45
CA CYS A 277 17.40 10.70 -28.86
C CYS A 277 16.67 12.02 -29.19
N GLY A 278 15.75 12.46 -28.33
CA GLY A 278 15.05 13.73 -28.49
C GLY A 278 16.00 14.93 -28.47
N LEU A 279 16.90 14.98 -27.47
CA LEU A 279 17.93 16.01 -27.38
C LEU A 279 18.87 16.00 -28.60
N PHE A 280 19.24 14.83 -29.09
CA PHE A 280 20.03 14.70 -30.30
C PHE A 280 19.29 15.25 -31.53
N CYS A 281 18.00 14.93 -31.69
CA CYS A 281 17.18 15.51 -32.76
C CYS A 281 17.09 17.04 -32.65
N CYS A 282 16.87 17.58 -31.45
CA CYS A 282 16.88 19.02 -31.21
C CYS A 282 18.24 19.65 -31.58
N TYR A 283 19.35 19.00 -31.22
CA TYR A 283 20.69 19.46 -31.60
C TYR A 283 20.89 19.45 -33.12
N MET A 284 20.48 18.38 -33.80
CA MET A 284 20.55 18.29 -35.27
C MET A 284 19.71 19.38 -35.94
N PHE A 285 18.49 19.63 -35.46
CA PHE A 285 17.67 20.74 -35.94
C PHE A 285 18.32 22.09 -35.67
N TYR A 286 18.92 22.31 -34.50
CA TYR A 286 19.64 23.54 -34.20
C TYR A 286 20.82 23.78 -35.15
N VAL A 287 21.63 22.76 -35.43
CA VAL A 287 22.75 22.87 -36.37
C VAL A 287 22.26 23.16 -37.78
N TYR A 288 21.23 22.43 -38.22
CA TYR A 288 20.62 22.63 -39.54
C TYR A 288 20.04 24.05 -39.68
N ASP A 289 19.27 24.51 -38.70
CA ASP A 289 18.64 25.84 -38.66
C ASP A 289 19.69 26.95 -38.62
N LYS A 290 20.78 26.78 -37.87
CA LYS A 290 21.89 27.74 -37.84
C LYS A 290 22.54 27.95 -39.22
N GLU A 291 22.62 26.91 -40.04
CA GLU A 291 23.23 26.99 -41.38
C GLU A 291 22.23 27.44 -42.47
N HIS A 292 20.95 27.09 -42.34
CA HIS A 292 19.96 27.23 -43.42
C HIS A 292 18.88 28.29 -43.16
N ASN A 293 18.67 28.72 -41.91
CA ASN A 293 17.65 29.70 -41.57
C ASN A 293 18.10 31.11 -41.95
N ALA A 294 17.27 31.78 -42.76
CA ALA A 294 17.52 33.13 -43.21
C ALA A 294 17.70 34.12 -42.04
N VAL A 295 16.96 33.96 -40.94
CA VAL A 295 17.04 34.84 -39.77
C VAL A 295 18.40 34.71 -39.08
N TRP A 296 18.89 33.50 -38.84
CA TRP A 296 20.20 33.26 -38.21
C TRP A 296 21.36 33.73 -39.09
N LEU A 297 21.28 33.51 -40.40
CA LEU A 297 22.27 34.01 -41.35
C LEU A 297 22.28 35.55 -41.42
N LEU A 298 21.11 36.18 -41.37
CA LEU A 298 20.97 37.64 -41.31
C LEU A 298 21.54 38.18 -39.99
N MET A 299 21.20 37.59 -38.84
CA MET A 299 21.74 37.95 -37.54
C MET A 299 23.28 37.81 -37.50
N ALA A 300 23.84 36.74 -38.08
CA ALA A 300 25.29 36.54 -38.15
C ALA A 300 25.98 37.61 -39.02
N LYS A 301 25.36 38.02 -40.14
CA LYS A 301 25.85 39.13 -40.99
C LYS A 301 25.75 40.47 -40.26
N ASN A 302 24.61 40.76 -39.63
CA ASN A 302 24.37 41.98 -38.87
C ASN A 302 25.37 42.11 -37.71
N ARG A 303 25.65 41.01 -36.99
CA ARG A 303 26.63 40.99 -35.91
C ARG A 303 28.06 41.28 -36.39
N LYS A 304 28.47 40.77 -37.57
CA LYS A 304 29.75 41.14 -38.21
C LYS A 304 29.81 42.61 -38.61
N GLN A 305 28.66 43.23 -38.86
CA GLN A 305 28.52 44.64 -39.21
C GLN A 305 28.25 45.53 -37.97
N GLY A 306 28.25 44.98 -36.76
CA GLY A 306 28.03 45.72 -35.51
C GLY A 306 26.57 46.11 -35.23
N ILE A 307 25.61 45.53 -35.94
CA ILE A 307 24.17 45.80 -35.83
C ILE A 307 23.54 44.76 -34.89
N TYR A 308 22.90 45.19 -33.80
CA TYR A 308 22.39 44.33 -32.71
C TYR A 308 20.88 44.43 -32.46
N GLU A 309 20.12 45.13 -33.31
CA GLU A 309 18.65 45.19 -33.20
C GLU A 309 18.04 43.85 -33.67
N LEU A 310 17.15 43.27 -32.85
CA LEU A 310 16.45 42.03 -33.18
C LEU A 310 15.36 42.33 -34.23
N PRO A 311 15.13 41.47 -35.23
CA PRO A 311 14.22 41.74 -36.34
C PRO A 311 12.75 41.51 -35.99
N TYR A 312 12.42 41.33 -34.72
CA TYR A 312 11.06 41.06 -34.27
C TYR A 312 10.39 42.39 -33.97
N ASP A 313 9.85 43.05 -34.99
CA ASP A 313 8.78 44.03 -34.75
C ASP A 313 7.79 44.20 -35.92
N GLU A 314 7.91 43.50 -37.05
CA GLU A 314 6.87 43.55 -38.09
C GLU A 314 6.59 42.15 -38.66
N GLU A 315 5.33 41.71 -38.54
CA GLU A 315 4.83 40.55 -39.28
C GLU A 315 5.10 40.74 -40.78
N PRO A 316 5.69 39.76 -41.48
CA PRO A 316 6.03 39.95 -42.89
C PRO A 316 4.77 39.99 -43.75
N ASP A 317 4.48 41.17 -44.32
CA ASP A 317 3.53 41.33 -45.44
C ASP A 317 4.02 40.47 -46.64
N PRO A 318 3.21 39.53 -47.16
CA PRO A 318 3.68 38.53 -48.11
C PRO A 318 4.16 39.05 -49.47
N ASP A 319 3.97 40.33 -49.82
CA ASP A 319 3.98 40.72 -51.24
C ASP A 319 4.75 41.98 -51.66
N GLN A 320 5.84 42.38 -50.99
CA GLN A 320 6.70 43.45 -51.53
C GLN A 320 8.22 43.21 -51.57
N LYS A 321 8.77 43.39 -52.79
CA LYS A 321 10.19 43.35 -53.17
C LYS A 321 10.93 44.64 -52.78
N LYS A 322 12.01 44.50 -52.00
CA LYS A 322 13.17 45.42 -51.73
C LYS A 322 13.07 46.90 -52.18
N LYS A 323 13.36 47.83 -51.25
CA LYS A 323 14.54 48.73 -51.27
C LYS A 323 14.69 49.57 -49.98
N GLN A 324 15.86 49.41 -49.35
CA GLN A 324 16.73 50.37 -48.65
C GLN A 324 16.14 51.67 -48.07
N TYR A 325 16.25 51.85 -46.75
CA TYR A 325 16.48 53.16 -46.13
C TYR A 325 17.53 53.08 -45.02
N VAL A 326 18.54 53.94 -45.14
CA VAL A 326 19.42 54.37 -44.06
C VAL A 326 19.01 55.81 -43.76
N SER A 327 18.72 56.14 -42.50
CA SER A 327 18.96 57.50 -42.01
C SER A 327 19.16 57.52 -40.51
N GLU A 328 20.33 58.01 -40.14
CA GLU A 328 20.80 58.45 -38.84
C GLU A 328 19.78 59.34 -38.10
N LYS A 329 19.65 59.19 -36.77
CA LYS A 329 20.33 60.09 -35.82
C LYS A 329 19.96 59.81 -34.35
N THR A 330 21.05 59.79 -33.58
CA THR A 330 21.22 60.21 -32.19
C THR A 330 20.77 59.33 -31.02
N LYS A 331 21.83 58.86 -30.33
CA LYS A 331 22.08 58.88 -28.88
C LYS A 331 21.42 57.73 -28.10
N ALA A 332 22.16 56.69 -27.74
CA ALA A 332 23.14 56.68 -26.64
C ALA A 332 22.56 57.14 -25.29
N ALA A 333 21.65 56.32 -24.76
CA ALA A 333 21.38 56.01 -23.36
C ALA A 333 20.26 54.98 -23.45
N VAL A 334 20.45 53.68 -23.28
CA VAL A 334 20.63 53.00 -22.00
C VAL A 334 21.19 51.62 -22.34
N LYS A 335 22.41 51.32 -21.91
CA LYS A 335 22.90 49.93 -21.89
C LYS A 335 23.89 49.75 -20.74
N GLU A 336 23.38 49.96 -19.53
CA GLU A 336 23.99 49.41 -18.32
C GLU A 336 22.98 48.84 -17.30
N GLU A 337 21.67 49.07 -17.46
CA GLU A 337 20.67 48.56 -16.48
C GLU A 337 20.01 47.21 -16.87
N ALA A 338 19.85 46.91 -18.16
CA ALA A 338 19.06 45.73 -18.58
C ALA A 338 19.77 44.35 -18.45
N LYS A 339 21.05 44.30 -18.05
CA LYS A 339 21.78 43.03 -17.82
C LYS A 339 21.92 42.65 -16.35
N ALA A 340 21.63 43.58 -15.43
CA ALA A 340 21.63 43.32 -14.00
C ALA A 340 20.26 42.78 -13.53
N GLU A 341 19.16 43.32 -14.07
CA GLU A 341 17.80 42.93 -13.65
C GLU A 341 17.43 41.51 -14.08
N ALA A 342 17.72 41.10 -15.31
CA ALA A 342 17.39 39.74 -15.79
C ALA A 342 18.19 38.62 -15.11
N LYS A 343 19.35 38.92 -14.52
CA LYS A 343 20.15 37.94 -13.76
C LYS A 343 19.79 37.93 -12.27
N ALA A 344 19.22 39.02 -11.75
CA ALA A 344 18.72 39.13 -10.39
C ALA A 344 17.34 38.45 -10.22
N GLU A 345 16.44 38.58 -11.21
CA GLU A 345 15.14 37.88 -11.20
C GLU A 345 15.30 36.36 -11.22
N LEU A 346 16.14 35.81 -12.10
CA LEU A 346 16.35 34.36 -12.22
C LEU A 346 17.03 33.74 -10.97
N ALA A 347 17.83 34.53 -10.25
CA ALA A 347 18.44 34.11 -8.99
C ALA A 347 17.47 34.24 -7.80
N GLY A 348 16.57 35.23 -7.83
CA GLY A 348 15.52 35.42 -6.84
C GLY A 348 14.50 34.28 -6.81
N ASP A 349 14.05 33.82 -7.99
CA ASP A 349 13.09 32.73 -8.10
C ASP A 349 13.65 31.39 -7.59
N MET A 350 14.91 31.05 -7.89
CA MET A 350 15.53 29.83 -7.37
C MET A 350 15.68 29.84 -5.84
N ILE A 351 15.99 30.99 -5.25
CA ILE A 351 16.14 31.12 -3.79
C ILE A 351 14.78 31.03 -3.11
N ALA A 352 13.74 31.59 -3.71
CA ALA A 352 12.37 31.48 -3.19
C ALA A 352 11.90 30.01 -3.14
N ASP A 353 12.20 29.23 -4.18
CA ASP A 353 11.88 27.81 -4.24
C ASP A 353 12.68 26.98 -3.22
N GLU A 354 13.97 27.28 -3.02
CA GLU A 354 14.78 26.59 -2.01
C GLU A 354 14.35 26.94 -0.58
N LEU A 355 13.96 28.19 -0.31
CA LEU A 355 13.42 28.59 0.99
C LEU A 355 12.06 27.96 1.28
N LYS A 356 11.25 27.73 0.24
CA LYS A 356 9.97 27.04 0.37
C LYS A 356 10.17 25.57 0.76
N LYS A 357 11.11 24.86 0.10
CA LYS A 357 11.48 23.48 0.46
C LYS A 357 12.06 23.38 1.87
N LEU A 358 12.91 24.32 2.27
CA LEU A 358 13.45 24.37 3.63
C LEU A 358 12.35 24.57 4.68
N LYS A 359 11.33 25.37 4.36
CA LYS A 359 10.20 25.60 5.26
C LYS A 359 9.32 24.37 5.36
N GLU A 360 9.05 23.68 4.25
CA GLU A 360 8.33 22.39 4.24
C GLU A 360 9.05 21.35 5.10
N LEU A 361 10.38 21.25 5.02
CA LEU A 361 11.15 20.32 5.86
C LEU A 361 11.15 20.70 7.36
N MET A 362 11.03 21.99 7.69
CA MET A 362 10.86 22.43 9.09
C MET A 362 9.44 22.12 9.59
N ASP A 363 8.42 22.37 8.76
CA ASP A 363 7.02 22.11 9.09
C ASP A 363 6.75 20.59 9.22
N ASP A 364 7.48 19.75 8.47
CA ASP A 364 7.48 18.29 8.57
C ASP A 364 8.33 17.74 9.74
N GLY A 365 8.96 18.63 10.53
CA GLY A 365 9.76 18.27 11.71
C GLY A 365 11.12 17.63 11.40
N VAL A 366 11.58 17.68 10.14
CA VAL A 366 12.87 17.14 9.69
C VAL A 366 14.03 18.09 10.04
N LEU A 367 13.76 19.38 10.15
CA LEU A 367 14.72 20.43 10.52
C LEU A 367 14.26 21.18 11.76
N THR A 368 15.20 21.48 12.67
CA THR A 368 14.91 22.39 13.78
C THR A 368 14.86 23.84 13.30
N LYS A 369 14.17 24.71 14.06
CA LYS A 369 14.03 26.14 13.73
C LYS A 369 15.39 26.86 13.63
N GLU A 370 16.34 26.45 14.47
CA GLU A 370 17.71 27.00 14.50
C GLU A 370 18.50 26.60 13.25
N GLU A 371 18.38 25.34 12.80
CA GLU A 371 19.02 24.85 11.57
C GLU A 371 18.38 25.46 10.30
N PHE A 372 17.06 25.66 10.30
CA PHE A 372 16.36 26.38 9.24
C PHE A 372 16.88 27.81 9.11
N ASP A 373 17.00 28.54 10.22
CA ASP A 373 17.48 29.93 10.22
C ASP A 373 18.95 30.04 9.78
N GLU A 374 19.79 29.06 10.14
CA GLU A 374 21.19 29.02 9.70
C GLU A 374 21.32 28.74 8.19
N GLN A 375 20.54 27.79 7.66
CA GLN A 375 20.53 27.47 6.22
C GLN A 375 19.91 28.59 5.38
N LYS A 376 18.84 29.21 5.86
CA LYS A 376 18.24 30.42 5.25
C LYS A 376 19.25 31.55 5.16
N LYS A 377 20.04 31.80 6.22
CA LYS A 377 21.08 32.84 6.21
C LYS A 377 22.22 32.51 5.23
N LYS A 378 22.60 31.24 5.08
CA LYS A 378 23.60 30.80 4.08
C LYS A 378 23.10 30.99 2.65
N LEU A 379 21.82 30.71 2.39
CA LEU A 379 21.19 30.89 1.09
C LEU A 379 21.09 32.36 0.68
N LEU A 380 20.67 33.22 1.62
CA LEU A 380 20.55 34.67 1.36
C LEU A 380 21.90 35.39 1.20
N ASN A 381 22.98 34.86 1.77
CA ASN A 381 24.33 35.42 1.63
C ASN A 381 25.08 34.97 0.36
N LYS A 382 24.58 33.96 -0.38
CA LYS A 382 25.22 33.48 -1.62
C LYS A 382 25.06 34.43 -2.82
N THR A 383 24.27 35.48 -2.67
CA THR A 383 23.84 36.38 -3.76
C THR A 383 24.34 37.82 -3.62
N LYS A 384 25.26 38.09 -2.67
CA LYS A 384 25.92 39.40 -2.53
C LYS A 384 27.26 39.45 -3.25
#